data_AF-A0A7K9EUV0-F1
#
_entry.id   AF-A0A7K9EUV0-F1
#
_cell.length_a   1.000
_cell.length_b   1.000
_cell.length_c   1.000
_cell.angle_alpha   90.00
_cell.angle_beta   90.00
_cell.angle_gamma   90.00
#
_symmetry.space_group_name_H-M   'P 1'
#
loop_
_entity.id
_entity.type
_entity.pdbx_description
1 polymer ?
#
loop_
_entity_poly.entity_id
_entity_poly.type
_entity_poly.pdbx_seq_one_letter_code
_entity_poly.pdbx_strand_id
1 'polypeptide(L)'
;RTINLNSSLLQQVIERKREVLCILREKIITTQKCTISEHIQTEEKISGVVGCSTKIIKVSVSENGSMVKDSSVILEIPPATTIAYGVIELFIKHSGQFEFCLLDEQQGGFEKESAEGSTYPHSALFRDASFLYQPDA
;
A
#
# COMPACT_ATOMS: atom_id res chain seq x y z
N ARG A 1 24.52 11.30 -5.97
CA ARG A 1 23.61 11.72 -7.07
C ARG A 1 22.54 12.60 -6.44
N THR A 2 22.03 13.60 -7.16
CA THR A 2 20.96 14.49 -6.69
C THR A 2 19.73 14.34 -7.58
N ILE A 3 18.57 14.65 -7.02
CA ILE A 3 17.31 14.73 -7.72
C ILE A 3 17.24 16.08 -8.44
N ASN A 4 16.88 16.08 -9.73
CA ASN A 4 16.67 17.30 -10.49
C ASN A 4 15.29 17.90 -10.19
N LEU A 5 15.26 18.89 -9.30
CA LEU A 5 14.05 19.61 -8.90
C LEU A 5 13.41 20.42 -10.04
N ASN A 6 14.15 20.72 -11.11
CA ASN A 6 13.62 21.39 -12.30
C ASN A 6 12.96 20.43 -13.30
N SER A 7 12.82 19.15 -12.96
CA SER A 7 12.06 18.22 -13.80
C SER A 7 10.57 18.56 -13.76
N SER A 8 9.91 18.48 -14.91
CA SER A 8 8.46 18.76 -15.03
C SER A 8 7.62 17.88 -14.11
N LEU A 9 8.05 16.64 -13.87
CA LEU A 9 7.41 15.73 -12.93
C LEU A 9 7.41 16.30 -11.50
N LEU A 10 8.57 16.75 -11.01
CA LEU A 10 8.68 17.25 -9.65
C LEU A 10 7.99 18.59 -9.46
N GLN A 11 8.07 19.48 -10.45
CA GLN A 11 7.30 20.71 -10.44
C GLN A 11 5.80 20.42 -10.29
N GLN A 12 5.25 19.46 -11.04
CA GLN A 12 3.85 19.06 -10.92
C GLN A 12 3.51 18.42 -9.57
N VAL A 13 4.40 17.61 -9.00
CA VAL A 13 4.22 16.99 -7.68
C VAL A 13 4.13 18.07 -6.61
N ILE A 14 5.05 19.03 -6.63
CA ILE A 14 5.13 20.15 -5.69
C ILE A 14 3.90 21.08 -5.86
N GLU A 15 3.58 21.49 -7.08
CA GLU A 15 2.42 22.35 -7.39
C GLU A 15 1.09 21.74 -6.96
N ARG A 16 0.92 20.42 -7.15
CA ARG A 16 -0.29 19.69 -6.74
C ARG A 16 -0.32 19.34 -5.26
N LYS A 17 0.64 19.83 -4.46
CA LYS A 17 0.79 19.55 -3.02
C LYS A 17 0.79 18.05 -2.74
N ARG A 18 1.40 17.25 -3.61
CA ARG A 18 1.67 15.85 -3.32
C ARG A 18 2.89 15.79 -2.43
N GLU A 19 2.68 15.39 -1.19
CA GLU A 19 3.67 15.66 -0.14
C GLU A 19 4.82 14.66 -0.14
N VAL A 20 4.63 13.43 -0.65
CA VAL A 20 5.61 12.35 -0.47
C VAL A 20 5.87 11.61 -1.79
N LEU A 21 7.15 11.36 -2.06
CA LEU A 21 7.61 10.45 -3.11
C LEU A 21 8.19 9.20 -2.47
N CYS A 22 7.95 8.05 -3.09
CA CYS A 22 8.47 6.78 -2.61
C CYS A 22 9.20 6.03 -3.73
N ILE A 23 10.17 5.21 -3.34
CA ILE A 23 10.84 4.26 -4.23
C ILE A 23 10.33 2.84 -3.95
N LEU A 24 10.13 2.08 -5.01
CA LEU A 24 9.82 0.65 -4.91
C LEU A 24 11.08 -0.09 -4.43
N ARG A 25 11.01 -0.77 -3.29
CA ARG A 25 12.11 -1.61 -2.78
C ARG A 25 11.90 -3.08 -3.12
N GLU A 26 10.68 -3.57 -2.92
CA GLU A 26 10.35 -4.98 -3.07
C GLU A 26 8.98 -5.16 -3.71
N LYS A 27 8.80 -6.29 -4.39
CA LYS A 27 7.54 -6.64 -5.04
C LYS A 27 7.27 -8.13 -4.93
N ILE A 28 6.01 -8.48 -4.74
CA ILE A 28 5.51 -9.84 -4.86
C ILE A 28 4.92 -9.97 -6.25
N ILE A 29 5.40 -10.95 -7.01
CA ILE A 29 4.96 -11.19 -8.39
C ILE A 29 4.33 -12.57 -8.52
N THR A 30 3.39 -12.71 -9.44
CA THR A 30 2.96 -14.03 -9.90
C THR A 30 4.11 -14.72 -10.65
N THR A 31 4.32 -16.00 -10.38
CA THR A 31 5.32 -16.81 -11.10
C THR A 31 4.72 -17.56 -12.28
N GLN A 32 3.42 -17.77 -12.25
CA GLN A 32 2.65 -18.51 -13.25
C GLN A 32 1.33 -17.78 -13.51
N LYS A 33 0.61 -18.20 -14.55
CA LYS A 33 -0.75 -17.74 -14.82
C LYS A 33 -1.65 -18.24 -13.69
N CYS A 34 -2.48 -17.37 -13.13
CA CYS A 34 -3.49 -17.77 -12.14
C CYS A 34 -4.81 -17.07 -12.40
N THR A 35 -5.87 -17.53 -11.74
CA THR A 35 -7.22 -17.10 -12.03
C THR A 35 -7.98 -16.83 -10.73
N ILE A 36 -8.63 -15.68 -10.67
CA ILE A 36 -9.53 -15.30 -9.57
C ILE A 36 -10.96 -15.49 -10.06
N SER A 37 -11.76 -16.25 -9.30
CA SER A 37 -13.17 -16.47 -9.61
C SER A 37 -14.03 -16.05 -8.43
N GLU A 38 -15.01 -15.18 -8.66
CA GLU A 38 -16.03 -14.87 -7.65
C GLU A 38 -17.01 -16.05 -7.52
N HIS A 39 -17.20 -16.56 -6.31
CA HIS A 39 -18.16 -17.61 -6.01
C HIS A 39 -19.21 -17.09 -5.02
N ILE A 40 -20.40 -16.74 -5.52
CA ILE A 40 -21.52 -16.32 -4.68
C ILE A 40 -22.14 -17.57 -4.05
N GLN A 41 -21.87 -17.84 -2.77
CA GLN A 41 -22.69 -18.79 -2.00
C GLN A 41 -23.92 -18.05 -1.51
N THR A 42 -25.07 -18.28 -2.14
CA THR A 42 -26.36 -17.93 -1.55
C THR A 42 -26.73 -19.04 -0.57
N GLU A 43 -26.40 -18.88 0.70
CA GLU A 43 -26.93 -19.74 1.75
C GLU A 43 -28.43 -19.41 1.92
N GLU A 44 -29.31 -20.14 1.25
CA GLU A 44 -30.75 -20.11 1.56
C GLU A 44 -30.99 -20.89 2.86
N LYS A 45 -30.66 -20.29 3.99
CA LYS A 45 -31.18 -20.76 5.27
C LYS A 45 -32.66 -20.39 5.36
N ILE A 46 -33.54 -21.26 4.86
CA ILE A 46 -34.98 -21.17 5.13
C ILE A 46 -35.21 -21.52 6.59
N SER A 47 -35.05 -20.55 7.48
CA SER A 47 -35.78 -20.46 8.76
C SER A 47 -35.47 -19.13 9.45
N GLY A 48 -36.32 -18.13 9.18
CA GLY A 48 -36.57 -16.99 10.07
C GLY A 48 -35.52 -15.88 10.13
N VAL A 49 -35.93 -14.70 9.66
CA VAL A 49 -35.44 -13.34 10.00
C VAL A 49 -33.97 -13.02 9.65
N VAL A 50 -33.82 -12.25 8.56
CA VAL A 50 -32.64 -11.47 8.10
C VAL A 50 -31.38 -12.28 7.81
N GLY A 51 -31.28 -12.77 6.56
CA GLY A 51 -30.08 -13.42 6.03
C GLY A 51 -28.96 -12.40 5.78
N CYS A 52 -27.81 -12.58 6.42
CA CYS A 52 -26.58 -11.87 6.09
C CYS A 52 -25.85 -12.68 5.00
N SER A 53 -25.82 -12.21 3.75
CA SER A 53 -25.10 -12.89 2.68
C SER A 53 -23.59 -12.69 2.86
N THR A 54 -22.84 -13.75 3.16
CA THR A 54 -21.39 -13.69 3.29
C THR A 54 -20.75 -14.07 1.95
N LYS A 55 -20.03 -13.13 1.32
CA LYS A 55 -19.39 -13.36 0.01
C LYS A 55 -17.99 -13.97 0.20
N ILE A 56 -17.76 -15.16 -0.35
CA ILE A 56 -16.47 -15.85 -0.26
C ILE A 56 -15.76 -15.74 -1.61
N ILE A 57 -14.58 -15.10 -1.62
CA ILE A 57 -13.72 -15.01 -2.80
C ILE A 57 -12.76 -16.21 -2.78
N LYS A 58 -12.78 -17.04 -3.83
CA LYS A 58 -11.88 -18.20 -3.97
C LYS A 58 -10.80 -17.90 -5.01
N VAL A 59 -9.54 -18.08 -4.63
CA VAL A 59 -8.38 -17.91 -5.51
C VAL A 59 -7.81 -19.29 -5.82
N SER A 60 -7.60 -19.62 -7.10
CA SER A 60 -7.04 -20.91 -7.52
C SER A 60 -5.95 -20.75 -8.58
N VAL A 61 -4.97 -21.65 -8.56
CA VAL A 61 -3.95 -21.77 -9.61
C VAL A 61 -4.32 -23.01 -10.43
N SER A 62 -4.63 -22.85 -11.72
CA SER A 62 -4.94 -23.96 -12.62
C SER A 62 -3.88 -24.10 -13.70
N GLU A 63 -3.39 -25.33 -13.88
CA GLU A 63 -2.41 -25.68 -14.93
C GLU A 63 -3.11 -26.13 -16.23
N ASN A 64 -4.42 -26.37 -16.19
CA ASN A 64 -5.19 -26.93 -17.30
C ASN A 64 -6.56 -26.23 -17.46
N GLY A 65 -6.85 -25.83 -18.70
CA GLY A 65 -8.04 -25.06 -19.09
C GLY A 65 -9.33 -25.87 -19.12
N SER A 66 -9.80 -26.38 -17.98
CA SER A 66 -11.18 -26.88 -17.86
C SER A 66 -12.09 -25.79 -17.27
N MET A 67 -12.97 -25.28 -18.12
CA MET A 67 -13.95 -24.24 -17.82
C MET A 67 -15.25 -24.89 -17.34
N VAL A 68 -15.63 -24.70 -16.08
CA VAL A 68 -17.02 -24.92 -15.62
C VAL A 68 -17.65 -23.55 -15.39
N LYS A 69 -18.73 -23.33 -16.14
CA LYS A 69 -19.41 -22.05 -16.34
C LYS A 69 -20.63 -21.99 -15.43
N ASP A 70 -20.55 -21.18 -14.38
CA ASP A 70 -21.67 -20.58 -13.67
C ASP A 70 -21.23 -19.17 -13.29
N SER A 71 -21.89 -18.14 -13.87
CA SER A 71 -21.83 -16.67 -13.66
C SER A 71 -20.64 -16.01 -12.94
N SER A 72 -19.46 -16.61 -12.98
CA SER A 72 -18.27 -16.15 -12.28
C SER A 72 -17.55 -15.17 -13.18
N VAL A 73 -17.32 -13.96 -12.68
CA VAL A 73 -16.32 -13.09 -13.27
C VAL A 73 -14.97 -13.74 -13.01
N ILE A 74 -14.37 -14.25 -14.07
CA ILE A 74 -13.06 -14.89 -14.07
C ILE A 74 -12.04 -13.81 -14.44
N LEU A 75 -11.21 -13.39 -13.48
CA LEU A 75 -10.06 -12.52 -13.74
C LEU A 75 -8.80 -13.39 -13.87
N GLU A 76 -8.25 -13.45 -15.08
CA GLU A 76 -6.96 -14.09 -15.32
C GLU A 76 -5.81 -13.12 -15.02
N ILE A 77 -4.80 -13.59 -14.27
CA ILE A 77 -3.58 -12.87 -13.95
C ILE A 77 -2.41 -13.58 -14.62
N PRO A 78 -1.70 -12.93 -15.56
CA PRO A 78 -0.53 -13.51 -16.22
C PRO A 78 0.66 -13.71 -15.26
N PRO A 79 1.66 -14.54 -15.63
CA PRO A 79 2.96 -14.57 -14.96
C PRO A 79 3.63 -13.19 -14.93
N ALA A 80 4.53 -12.98 -13.97
CA ALA A 80 5.28 -11.76 -13.73
C ALA A 80 4.44 -10.50 -13.43
N THR A 81 3.18 -10.68 -13.00
CA THR A 81 2.31 -9.58 -12.55
C THR A 81 2.63 -9.23 -11.10
N THR A 82 2.94 -7.95 -10.81
CA THR A 82 3.08 -7.48 -9.42
C THR A 82 1.72 -7.44 -8.73
N ILE A 83 1.59 -8.15 -7.61
CA ILE A 83 0.35 -8.22 -6.83
C ILE A 83 0.44 -7.41 -5.52
N ALA A 84 1.65 -7.18 -5.03
CA ALA A 84 1.91 -6.33 -3.87
C ALA A 84 3.31 -5.74 -3.96
N TYR A 85 3.55 -4.66 -3.25
CA TYR A 85 4.83 -3.97 -3.24
C TYR A 85 5.13 -3.34 -1.88
N GLY A 86 6.43 -3.28 -1.55
CA GLY A 86 6.97 -2.50 -0.44
C GLY A 86 7.72 -1.29 -0.97
N VAL A 87 7.47 -0.12 -0.36
CA VAL A 87 8.10 1.15 -0.74
C VAL A 87 8.93 1.72 0.41
N ILE A 88 9.83 2.64 0.08
CA ILE A 88 10.51 3.50 1.05
C ILE A 88 10.22 4.95 0.65
N GLU A 89 9.79 5.77 1.61
CA GLU A 89 9.59 7.20 1.37
C GLU A 89 10.92 7.94 1.22
N LEU A 90 10.91 9.04 0.49
CA LEU A 90 12.05 9.92 0.29
C LEU A 90 11.82 11.23 1.02
N PHE A 91 12.81 11.69 1.76
CA PHE A 91 12.90 13.09 2.19
C PHE A 91 13.85 13.85 1.26
N ILE A 92 13.37 14.90 0.59
CA ILE A 92 14.08 15.62 -0.47
C ILE A 92 14.36 17.05 -0.03
N LYS A 93 15.64 17.42 0.00
CA LYS A 93 16.13 18.75 0.34
C LYS A 93 16.03 19.70 -0.85
N HIS A 94 16.00 21.01 -0.59
CA HIS A 94 16.04 22.05 -1.63
C HIS A 94 17.30 21.96 -2.52
N SER A 95 18.38 21.37 -1.99
CA SER A 95 19.60 21.09 -2.76
C SER A 95 19.46 19.93 -3.75
N GLY A 96 18.33 19.23 -3.76
CA GLY A 96 18.12 17.99 -4.51
C GLY A 96 18.80 16.76 -3.87
N GLN A 97 19.48 16.93 -2.74
CA GLN A 97 19.89 15.78 -1.92
C GLN A 97 18.65 15.11 -1.32
N PHE A 98 18.74 13.80 -1.08
CA PHE A 98 17.62 13.04 -0.55
C PHE A 98 18.09 11.99 0.45
N GLU A 99 17.18 11.61 1.33
CA GLU A 99 17.35 10.57 2.33
C GLU A 99 16.23 9.53 2.21
N PHE A 100 16.56 8.29 2.53
CA PHE A 100 15.58 7.21 2.62
C PHE A 100 14.97 7.21 4.02
N CYS A 101 13.64 7.28 4.10
CA CYS A 101 12.93 7.20 5.37
C CYS A 101 12.86 5.74 5.84
N LEU A 102 13.87 5.29 6.59
CA LEU A 102 14.00 3.89 7.02
C LEU A 102 13.40 3.61 8.40
N LEU A 103 13.23 4.64 9.20
CA LEU A 103 12.72 4.56 10.57
C LEU A 103 11.29 5.10 10.60
N ASP A 104 10.44 4.52 11.45
CA ASP A 104 9.01 4.91 11.56
C ASP A 104 8.82 6.38 11.97
N GLU A 105 9.79 6.96 12.66
CA GLU A 105 9.80 8.37 13.07
C GLU A 105 10.17 9.33 11.92
N GLN A 106 10.67 8.81 10.80
CA GLN A 106 11.12 9.61 9.67
C GLN A 106 9.99 9.73 8.64
N GLN A 107 9.45 10.95 8.50
CA GLN A 107 8.43 11.24 7.50
C GLN A 107 9.07 11.64 6.17
N GLY A 108 8.60 11.04 5.07
CA GLY A 108 8.98 11.47 3.73
C GLY A 108 8.43 12.84 3.36
N GLY A 109 8.94 13.35 2.24
CA GLY A 109 8.42 14.53 1.57
C GLY A 109 9.49 15.53 1.17
N PHE A 110 9.11 16.79 1.10
CA PHE A 110 10.01 17.88 0.70
C PHE A 110 10.37 18.76 1.88
N GLU A 111 11.63 19.18 1.93
CA GLU A 111 12.08 20.24 2.84
C GLU A 111 11.19 21.47 2.67
N LYS A 112 10.76 22.05 3.78
CA LYS A 112 9.92 23.25 3.80
C LYS A 112 10.81 24.46 4.07
N GLU A 113 10.56 25.56 3.38
CA GLU A 113 11.18 26.84 3.73
C GLU A 113 10.77 27.19 5.17
N SER A 114 11.77 27.39 6.04
CA SER A 114 11.51 27.72 7.43
C SER A 114 10.84 29.10 7.45
N ALA A 115 9.56 29.15 7.81
CA ALA A 115 8.98 30.39 8.29
C ALA A 115 9.81 30.78 9.52
N GLU A 116 10.51 31.91 9.39
CA GLU A 116 11.52 32.38 10.32
C GLU A 116 11.09 32.18 11.80
N GLY A 117 11.88 31.41 12.57
CA GLY A 117 11.86 31.51 14.03
C GLY A 117 11.34 30.34 14.88
N SER A 118 11.60 29.07 14.55
CA SER A 118 11.55 28.01 15.58
C SER A 118 12.83 27.19 15.65
N THR A 119 13.81 27.73 16.38
CA THR A 119 14.85 26.92 17.02
C THR A 119 14.18 26.07 18.08
N TYR A 120 13.86 24.80 17.82
CA TYR A 120 13.85 23.73 18.83
C TYR A 120 14.13 22.36 18.20
N PRO A 121 14.78 21.45 18.95
CA PRO A 121 15.75 20.52 18.41
C PRO A 121 15.13 19.19 18.00
N HIS A 122 15.94 18.47 17.22
CA HIS A 122 15.99 17.01 17.15
C HIS A 122 15.62 16.36 18.49
N SER A 123 14.77 15.32 18.45
CA SER A 123 14.27 14.50 19.58
C SER A 123 13.10 15.06 20.41
N ALA A 124 11.86 14.87 19.92
CA ALA A 124 10.71 14.75 20.81
C ALA A 124 10.71 13.33 21.42
N LEU A 125 11.47 13.20 22.50
CA LEU A 125 11.37 12.08 23.44
C LEU A 125 9.94 11.98 24.00
N PHE A 126 9.45 10.74 24.10
CA PHE A 126 8.42 10.25 25.00
C PHE A 126 7.03 10.91 24.90
N ARG A 127 6.12 10.25 24.17
CA ARG A 127 4.76 10.09 24.66
C ARG A 127 4.49 8.63 24.94
N ASP A 128 4.68 8.29 26.21
CA ASP A 128 4.32 7.03 26.84
C ASP A 128 2.86 6.70 26.48
N ALA A 129 2.66 5.75 25.58
CA ALA A 129 1.38 5.09 25.38
C ALA A 129 1.57 3.66 25.90
N SER A 130 1.39 3.53 27.21
CA SER A 130 1.22 2.26 27.89
C SER A 130 0.04 1.50 27.27
N PHE A 131 0.32 0.64 26.29
CA PHE A 131 -0.60 -0.39 25.84
C PHE A 131 -0.61 -1.51 26.88
N LEU A 132 -1.48 -1.37 27.88
CA LEU A 132 -1.90 -2.47 28.73
C LEU A 132 -2.67 -3.45 27.85
N TYR A 133 -1.98 -4.48 27.35
CA TYR A 133 -2.59 -5.68 26.80
C TYR A 133 -2.69 -6.71 27.93
N GLN A 134 -3.91 -7.00 28.38
CA GLN A 134 -4.18 -8.09 29.29
C GLN A 134 -4.85 -9.22 28.47
N PRO A 135 -4.24 -10.40 28.34
CA PRO A 135 -4.90 -11.55 27.73
C PRO A 135 -5.87 -12.17 28.73
N ASP A 136 -7.12 -12.35 28.30
CA ASP A 136 -8.11 -13.14 29.04
C ASP A 136 -7.69 -14.62 29.06
N ALA A 137 -7.83 -15.23 30.23
CA ALA A 137 -7.59 -16.66 30.51
C ALA A 137 -8.84 -17.50 30.26
#